data_AF-A0ABD1NXC6-F1
#
_entry.id   AF-A0ABD1NXC6-F1
#
_cell.length_a   1.000
_cell.length_b   1.000
_cell.length_c   1.000
_cell.angle_alpha   90.00
_cell.angle_beta   90.00
_cell.angle_gamma   90.00
#
_symmetry.space_group_name_H-M   'P 1'
#
loop_
_entity.id
_entity.type
_entity.pdbx_description
1 polymer ?
#
loop_
_entity_poly.entity_id
_entity_poly.type
_entity_poly.pdbx_seq_one_letter_code
_entity_poly.pdbx_strand_id
1 'polypeptide(L)'
;MATLTPGILLKLLQSMNSHTKVTDNHRYSLLQVIGIVPALSTVDSLWPHHDFYVQLFDSLSSTYVSLSDRDTDVILTNWLQLCQFVHLDRFIFDSPPVSIAANVCPIVRRHPFIGTPDP
;
A
#
# COMPACT_ATOMS: atom_id res chain seq x y z
N MET A 1 14.70 -3.71 -15.18
CA MET A 1 14.71 -3.91 -13.72
C MET A 1 13.61 -3.04 -13.13
N ALA A 2 12.86 -3.51 -12.13
CA ALA A 2 11.84 -2.70 -11.47
C ALA A 2 12.52 -1.69 -10.54
N THR A 3 12.14 -0.42 -10.63
CA THR A 3 12.75 0.67 -9.85
C THR A 3 11.64 1.50 -9.22
N LEU A 4 11.76 1.81 -7.93
CA LEU A 4 10.83 2.71 -7.24
C LEU A 4 10.93 4.12 -7.84
N THR A 5 9.79 4.81 -7.90
CA THR A 5 9.70 6.18 -8.42
C THR A 5 9.51 7.14 -7.25
N PRO A 6 10.53 7.93 -6.87
CA PRO A 6 10.42 8.87 -5.77
C PRO A 6 9.27 9.86 -5.96
N GLY A 7 8.47 10.08 -4.92
CA GLY A 7 7.36 11.03 -4.90
C GLY A 7 6.07 10.53 -5.54
N ILE A 8 5.99 9.28 -6.00
CA ILE A 8 4.75 8.70 -6.52
C ILE A 8 3.71 8.53 -5.41
N LEU A 9 4.15 8.28 -4.17
CA LEU A 9 3.24 8.10 -3.04
C LEU A 9 2.44 9.37 -2.76
N LEU A 10 3.12 10.50 -2.70
CA LEU A 10 2.50 11.81 -2.48
C LEU A 10 1.50 12.14 -3.60
N LYS A 11 1.84 11.81 -4.84
CA LYS A 11 0.91 11.99 -5.98
C LYS A 11 -0.33 11.11 -5.85
N LEU A 12 -0.19 9.86 -5.40
CA LEU A 12 -1.31 8.93 -5.15
C LEU A 12 -2.24 9.41 -4.05
N LEU A 13 -1.67 9.97 -2.98
CA LEU A 13 -2.45 10.56 -1.89
C LEU A 13 -3.19 11.81 -2.36
N GLN A 14 -2.55 12.68 -3.14
CA GLN A 14 -3.19 13.88 -3.70
C GLN A 14 -4.31 13.53 -4.68
N SER A 15 -4.15 12.47 -5.47
CA SER A 15 -5.17 12.01 -6.42
C SER A 15 -6.25 11.14 -5.79
N MET A 16 -6.23 10.90 -4.48
CA MET A 16 -7.19 9.98 -3.86
C MET A 16 -8.64 10.50 -3.96
N ASN A 17 -8.81 11.82 -4.00
CA ASN A 17 -10.12 12.48 -4.09
C ASN A 17 -10.53 12.85 -5.53
N SER A 18 -9.61 12.73 -6.49
CA SER A 18 -9.88 13.01 -7.89
C SER A 18 -9.72 11.70 -8.64
N HIS A 19 -10.75 11.20 -9.32
CA HIS A 19 -10.71 9.94 -10.08
C HIS A 19 -9.64 9.89 -11.22
N THR A 20 -8.74 10.87 -11.27
CA THR A 20 -7.52 10.95 -12.07
C THR A 20 -6.50 9.90 -11.62
N LYS A 21 -6.04 9.06 -12.55
CA LYS A 21 -4.88 8.19 -12.30
C LYS A 21 -3.59 9.02 -12.25
N VAL A 22 -2.73 8.72 -11.27
CA VAL A 22 -1.41 9.37 -11.12
C VAL A 22 -0.44 8.95 -12.19
N THR A 23 -0.52 7.69 -12.54
CA THR A 23 0.23 7.05 -13.59
C THR A 23 -0.59 7.07 -14.87
N ASP A 24 0.07 7.14 -16.03
CA ASP A 24 -0.59 7.01 -17.33
C ASP A 24 -1.50 5.76 -17.33
N ASN A 25 -2.61 5.77 -18.05
CA ASN A 25 -3.75 4.84 -17.89
C ASN A 25 -3.38 3.34 -17.89
N HIS A 26 -2.19 2.99 -18.40
CA HIS A 26 -1.66 1.62 -18.53
C HIS A 26 -0.54 1.28 -17.54
N ARG A 27 -0.18 2.18 -16.62
CA ARG A 27 0.91 2.01 -15.67
C ARG A 27 0.33 1.91 -14.27
N TYR A 28 0.61 0.83 -13.57
CA TYR A 28 0.39 0.75 -12.13
C TYR A 28 1.53 1.45 -11.39
N SER A 29 1.23 2.06 -10.24
CA SER A 29 2.27 2.60 -9.37
C SER A 29 3.03 1.45 -8.69
N LEU A 30 4.35 1.60 -8.56
CA LEU A 30 5.21 0.58 -7.94
C LEU A 30 5.68 1.10 -6.57
N LEU A 31 5.34 0.39 -5.50
CA LEU A 31 5.76 0.68 -4.14
C LEU A 31 6.42 -0.55 -3.50
N GLN A 32 7.20 -0.35 -2.45
CA GLN A 32 7.77 -1.43 -1.65
C GLN A 32 6.99 -1.62 -0.35
N VAL A 33 6.67 -2.87 0.00
CA VAL A 33 6.15 -3.23 1.31
C VAL A 33 7.30 -3.23 2.31
N ILE A 34 7.21 -2.40 3.33
CA ILE A 34 8.26 -2.26 4.35
C ILE A 34 7.77 -2.57 5.77
N GLY A 35 6.46 -2.71 5.95
CA GLY A 35 5.83 -3.07 7.22
C GLY A 35 4.47 -3.70 7.00
N ILE A 36 4.11 -4.66 7.84
CA ILE A 36 2.77 -5.25 7.92
C ILE A 36 2.45 -5.34 9.41
N VAL A 37 1.39 -4.66 9.84
CA VAL A 37 0.99 -4.55 11.25
C VAL A 37 -0.45 -5.04 11.37
N PRO A 38 -0.74 -6.01 12.25
CA PRO A 38 -2.13 -6.41 12.51
C PRO A 38 -2.89 -5.23 13.10
N ALA A 39 -4.08 -4.98 12.59
CA ALA A 39 -4.95 -3.95 13.09
C ALA A 39 -5.70 -4.47 14.32
N LEU A 40 -5.72 -3.67 15.39
CA LEU A 40 -6.43 -4.00 16.61
C LEU A 40 -7.89 -3.56 16.44
N SER A 41 -8.78 -4.49 16.07
CA SER A 41 -10.22 -4.24 16.08
C SER A 41 -10.80 -4.63 17.44
N THR A 42 -11.34 -3.65 18.16
CA THR A 42 -12.11 -3.88 19.40
C THR A 42 -13.58 -4.03 19.02
N VAL A 43 -14.36 -4.78 19.80
CA VAL A 43 -15.81 -5.04 19.58
C VAL A 43 -16.63 -3.75 19.36
N ASP A 44 -16.16 -2.60 19.87
CA ASP A 44 -16.78 -1.26 19.70
C ASP A 44 -16.02 -0.32 18.75
N SER A 45 -15.11 -0.82 17.90
CA SER A 45 -14.36 0.04 17.00
C SER A 45 -15.29 0.62 15.93
N LEU A 46 -15.30 1.95 15.81
CA LEU A 46 -16.04 2.73 14.80
C LEU A 46 -15.68 2.36 13.34
N TRP A 47 -14.66 1.53 13.16
CA TRP A 47 -14.09 1.11 11.88
C TRP A 47 -14.13 -0.42 11.80
N PRO A 48 -15.21 -0.99 11.24
CA PRO A 48 -15.34 -2.42 11.13
C PRO A 48 -14.43 -2.91 9.98
N HIS A 49 -13.69 -4.00 10.21
CA HIS A 49 -12.99 -4.79 9.17
C HIS A 49 -11.68 -4.23 8.60
N HIS A 50 -10.74 -3.83 9.46
CA HIS A 50 -9.34 -3.77 9.06
C HIS A 50 -8.57 -4.81 9.85
N ASP A 51 -8.05 -5.84 9.17
CA ASP A 51 -7.25 -6.92 9.80
C ASP A 51 -5.75 -6.58 9.82
N PHE A 52 -5.28 -5.84 8.81
CA PHE A 52 -3.87 -5.46 8.67
C PHE A 52 -3.72 -4.05 8.09
N TYR A 53 -2.69 -3.35 8.57
CA TYR A 53 -2.12 -2.16 7.95
C TYR A 53 -0.81 -2.53 7.25
N VAL A 54 -0.63 -2.04 6.03
CA VAL A 54 0.58 -2.24 5.23
C VAL A 54 1.29 -0.90 5.11
N GLN A 55 2.58 -0.87 5.41
CA GLN A 55 3.43 0.29 5.20
C GLN A 55 4.05 0.19 3.80
N LEU A 56 3.69 1.15 2.94
CA LEU A 56 4.17 1.25 1.57
C LEU A 56 5.16 2.39 1.43
N PHE A 57 6.25 2.16 0.69
CA PHE A 57 7.37 3.07 0.53
C PHE A 57 7.71 3.32 -0.94
N ASP A 58 7.94 4.57 -1.32
CA ASP A 58 8.26 4.98 -2.69
C ASP A 58 9.73 5.36 -2.94
N SER A 59 10.63 5.00 -2.02
CA SER A 59 12.04 5.43 -1.94
C SER A 59 12.29 6.79 -1.29
N LEU A 60 11.26 7.57 -0.98
CA LEU A 60 11.41 8.88 -0.32
C LEU A 60 10.53 9.01 0.93
N SER A 61 9.33 8.46 0.87
CA SER A 61 8.33 8.53 1.93
C SER A 61 7.60 7.21 2.09
N SER A 62 7.08 6.98 3.29
CA SER A 62 6.22 5.83 3.56
C SER A 62 4.89 6.25 4.15
N THR A 63 3.84 5.49 3.87
CA THR A 63 2.54 5.66 4.52
C THR A 63 1.97 4.31 4.90
N TYR A 64 1.13 4.29 5.93
CA TYR A 64 0.28 3.15 6.23
C TYR A 64 -0.97 3.20 5.36
N VAL A 65 -1.38 2.04 4.88
CA VAL A 65 -2.63 1.82 4.14
C VAL A 65 -3.35 0.60 4.70
N SER A 66 -4.67 0.59 4.63
CA SER A 66 -5.45 -0.64 4.78
C SER A 66 -5.55 -1.36 3.43
N LEU A 67 -5.80 -2.66 3.47
CA LEU A 67 -6.16 -3.44 2.28
C LEU A 67 -7.68 -3.55 2.18
N SER A 68 -8.18 -3.71 0.96
CA SER A 68 -9.56 -4.13 0.76
C SER A 68 -9.75 -5.57 1.24
N ASP A 69 -10.97 -5.96 1.64
CA ASP A 69 -11.25 -7.34 2.09
C ASP A 69 -10.77 -8.41 1.10
N ARG A 70 -10.85 -8.11 -0.20
CA ARG A 70 -10.38 -9.00 -1.28
C ARG A 70 -8.86 -9.13 -1.32
N ASP A 71 -8.15 -8.06 -0.99
CA ASP A 71 -6.69 -8.02 -1.01
C ASP A 71 -6.09 -8.50 0.33
N THR A 72 -6.86 -8.51 1.42
CA THR A 72 -6.40 -9.02 2.72
C THR A 72 -5.98 -10.50 2.65
N ASP A 73 -6.66 -11.29 1.83
CA ASP A 73 -6.34 -12.70 1.60
C ASP A 73 -4.90 -12.89 1.10
N VAL A 74 -4.30 -11.92 0.38
CA VAL A 74 -2.92 -12.05 -0.10
C VAL A 74 -1.89 -12.01 1.04
N ILE A 75 -2.22 -11.38 2.17
CA ILE A 75 -1.39 -11.45 3.39
C ILE A 75 -1.57 -12.81 4.05
N LEU A 76 -2.82 -13.24 4.26
CA LEU A 76 -3.15 -14.49 4.95
C LEU A 76 -2.62 -15.72 4.22
N THR A 77 -2.60 -15.68 2.90
CA THR A 77 -2.06 -16.75 2.04
C THR A 77 -0.54 -16.64 1.82
N ASN A 78 0.13 -15.67 2.45
CA ASN A 78 1.58 -15.43 2.36
C ASN A 78 2.07 -15.05 0.95
N TRP A 79 1.18 -14.47 0.12
CA TRP A 79 1.52 -13.94 -1.21
C TRP A 79 2.12 -12.54 -1.15
N LEU A 80 1.67 -11.71 -0.20
CA LEU A 80 2.25 -10.41 0.13
C LEU A 80 3.19 -10.53 1.33
N GLN A 81 4.43 -10.08 1.17
CA GLN A 81 5.48 -10.19 2.17
C GLN A 81 6.29 -8.90 2.29
N LEU A 82 7.00 -8.75 3.41
CA LEU A 82 7.97 -7.68 3.61
C LEU A 82 9.04 -7.70 2.51
N CYS A 83 9.51 -6.50 2.17
CA CYS A 83 10.53 -6.26 1.16
C CYS A 83 10.10 -6.70 -0.26
N GLN A 84 8.81 -6.91 -0.53
CA GLN A 84 8.33 -7.11 -1.89
C GLN A 84 7.94 -5.78 -2.54
N PHE A 85 7.96 -5.78 -3.87
CA PHE A 85 7.30 -4.73 -4.61
C PHE A 85 5.85 -5.08 -4.87
N VAL A 86 5.03 -4.05 -4.94
CA VAL A 86 3.59 -4.13 -5.15
C VAL A 86 3.21 -3.12 -6.21
N HIS A 87 2.39 -3.59 -7.15
CA HIS A 87 1.64 -2.73 -8.03
C HIS A 87 0.29 -2.38 -7.41
N LEU A 88 -0.09 -1.12 -7.49
CA LEU A 88 -1.39 -0.63 -7.06
C LEU A 88 -1.94 0.37 -8.06
N ASP A 89 -3.27 0.43 -8.15
CA ASP A 89 -3.97 1.31 -9.09
C ASP A 89 -4.18 2.70 -8.49
N ARG A 90 -4.75 2.77 -7.27
CA ARG A 90 -5.02 4.02 -6.55
C ARG A 90 -5.20 3.81 -5.06
N PHE A 91 -5.18 4.92 -4.32
CA PHE A 91 -5.71 4.98 -2.96
C PHE A 91 -7.17 5.42 -2.98
N ILE A 92 -7.92 4.97 -1.98
CA ILE A 92 -9.34 5.30 -1.78
C ILE A 92 -9.53 5.77 -0.33
N PHE A 93 -10.33 6.83 -0.15
CA PHE A 93 -10.63 7.42 1.16
C PHE A 93 -12.07 7.17 1.61
N ASP A 94 -12.50 5.90 1.59
CA ASP A 94 -13.87 5.55 1.96
C ASP A 94 -14.03 5.36 3.48
N SER A 95 -12.93 5.09 4.19
CA SER A 95 -12.93 4.74 5.62
C SER A 95 -11.76 5.43 6.36
N PRO A 96 -11.95 6.63 6.94
CA PRO A 96 -10.94 7.25 7.79
C PRO A 96 -10.43 6.32 8.92
N PRO A 97 -9.26 6.54 9.53
CA PRO A 97 -8.27 7.59 9.27
C PRO A 97 -7.22 7.21 8.22
N VAL A 98 -7.30 6.01 7.63
CA VAL A 98 -6.25 5.47 6.74
C VAL A 98 -6.81 5.18 5.35
N SER A 99 -6.05 5.48 4.31
CA SER A 99 -6.45 5.18 2.93
C SER A 99 -6.41 3.68 2.62
N ILE A 100 -7.33 3.20 1.79
CA ILE A 100 -7.37 1.82 1.29
C ILE A 100 -6.55 1.74 -0.01
N ALA A 101 -5.62 0.78 -0.11
CA ALA A 101 -4.94 0.46 -1.36
C ALA A 101 -5.78 -0.49 -2.21
N ALA A 102 -6.12 -0.08 -3.43
CA ALA A 102 -6.97 -0.85 -4.33
C ALA A 102 -6.17 -1.58 -5.42
N ASN A 103 -6.58 -2.82 -5.70
CA ASN A 103 -6.00 -3.70 -6.72
C ASN A 103 -4.51 -3.97 -6.47
N VAL A 104 -4.20 -4.43 -5.26
CA VAL A 104 -2.82 -4.72 -4.84
C VAL A 104 -2.34 -6.00 -5.51
N CYS A 105 -1.30 -5.87 -6.34
CA CYS A 105 -0.67 -6.97 -7.07
C CYS A 105 0.79 -7.13 -6.60
N PRO A 106 1.08 -8.07 -5.67
CA PRO A 106 2.44 -8.37 -5.22
C PRO A 106 3.31 -8.91 -6.35
N ILE A 107 4.59 -8.54 -6.35
CA ILE A 107 5.61 -9.13 -7.23
C ILE A 107 6.29 -10.27 -6.47
N VAL A 108 6.33 -11.46 -7.07
CA VAL A 108 6.83 -12.72 -6.48
C VAL A 108 8.25 -12.59 -5.90
N ARG A 109 9.07 -11.67 -6.43
CA ARG A 109 10.45 -11.48 -6.00
C ARG A 109 10.54 -10.50 -4.83
N ARG A 110 11.29 -10.88 -3.79
CA ARG A 110 11.74 -9.95 -2.75
C ARG A 110 12.89 -9.08 -3.26
N HIS A 111 12.85 -7.82 -2.89
CA HIS A 111 13.84 -6.81 -3.24
C HIS A 111 14.46 -6.26 -1.95
N PRO A 112 15.79 -6.02 -1.89
CA PRO A 112 16.38 -5.32 -0.76
C PRO A 112 15.61 -4.03 -0.47
N PHE A 113 15.49 -3.64 0.79
CA PHE A 113 14.95 -2.34 1.14
C PHE A 113 15.80 -1.25 0.48
N ILE A 114 15.19 -0.44 -0.38
CA ILE A 114 15.89 0.61 -1.13
C ILE A 114 15.72 1.94 -0.40
N GLY A 115 16.33 2.06 0.78
CA GLY A 115 16.30 3.28 1.57
C GLY A 115 17.31 3.25 2.70
N THR A 116 17.76 4.42 3.12
CA THR A 116 18.39 4.62 4.43
C THR A 116 17.28 4.87 5.43
N PRO A 117 17.06 4.00 6.44
CA PRO A 117 16.15 4.34 7.52
C PRO A 117 16.77 5.53 8.27
N ASP A 118 16.13 6.69 8.22
CA ASP A 118 16.39 7.70 9.23
C ASP A 118 15.67 7.24 10.51
N PRO A 119 16.39 7.11 11.65
CA PRO A 119 15.83 6.67 12.92
C PRO A 119 14.85 7.68 13.54
#